data_AF-A0A7J5XDG4-F1
#
_entry.id   AF-A0A7J5XDG4-F1
#
_cell.length_a   1.000
_cell.length_b   1.000
_cell.length_c   1.000
_cell.angle_alpha   90.00
_cell.angle_beta   90.00
_cell.angle_gamma   90.00
#
_symmetry.space_group_name_H-M   'P 1'
#
loop_
_entity.id
_entity.type
_entity.pdbx_description
1 polymer ?
#
loop_
_entity_poly.entity_id
_entity_poly.type
_entity_poly.pdbx_seq_one_letter_code
_entity_poly.pdbx_strand_id
1 'polypeptide(L)'
;MASAFLTHHQKVLRLYKKSLRHLESWSDNRHDYRFHACVLRGRFDDNLAEKDMVKATMLLKTGEEEFWTKQHPAPYIFPDSPGGTSYERYECYKVPEWVLEHWHPSEKAVYPDYFSKREQWKKLRLESWDKETEALPPARIDGDLPPLWWQIVTRPRAKAHKPPPGWKAISTTPPSARTPSVKKDL
;
A
#
# COMPACT_ATOMS: atom_id res chain seq x y z
N MET A 1 -8.56 -11.94 3.56
CA MET A 1 -8.31 -12.23 4.98
C MET A 1 -6.82 -12.41 5.19
N ALA A 2 -6.23 -11.73 6.17
CA ALA A 2 -4.84 -12.02 6.53
C ALA A 2 -4.76 -13.45 7.08
N SER A 3 -3.89 -14.28 6.52
CA SER A 3 -3.67 -15.64 7.00
C SER A 3 -2.67 -15.66 8.15
N ALA A 4 -2.89 -16.53 9.13
CA ALA A 4 -1.98 -16.69 10.28
C ALA A 4 -0.58 -17.17 9.86
N PHE A 5 -0.47 -17.86 8.73
CA PHE A 5 0.78 -18.37 8.19
C PHE A 5 0.92 -18.11 6.69
N LEU A 6 2.16 -18.17 6.20
CA LEU A 6 2.46 -18.10 4.77
C LEU A 6 2.36 -19.47 4.14
N THR A 7 1.66 -19.55 3.01
CA THR A 7 1.61 -20.78 2.21
C THR A 7 2.98 -21.05 1.58
N HIS A 8 3.26 -22.31 1.23
CA HIS A 8 4.50 -22.69 0.54
C HIS A 8 4.74 -21.84 -0.71
N HIS A 9 3.71 -21.68 -1.55
CA HIS A 9 3.75 -20.83 -2.74
C HIS A 9 4.12 -19.37 -2.42
N GLN A 10 3.53 -18.77 -1.38
CA GLN A 10 3.89 -17.41 -0.96
C GLN A 10 5.35 -17.30 -0.49
N LYS A 11 5.89 -18.32 0.18
CA LYS A 11 7.30 -18.35 0.59
C LYS A 11 8.23 -18.40 -0.63
N VAL A 12 7.95 -19.27 -1.60
CA VAL A 12 8.70 -19.34 -2.87
C VAL A 12 8.68 -18.01 -3.61
N LEU A 13 7.51 -17.37 -3.75
CA LEU A 13 7.38 -16.07 -4.41
C LEU A 13 8.18 -14.96 -3.70
N ARG A 14 8.19 -14.98 -2.36
CA ARG A 14 8.98 -14.02 -1.56
C ARG A 14 10.47 -14.25 -1.75
N LEU A 15 10.93 -15.51 -1.72
CA LEU A 15 12.33 -15.87 -1.98
C LEU A 15 12.74 -15.40 -3.39
N TYR A 16 11.96 -15.73 -4.42
CA TYR A 16 12.21 -15.31 -5.80
C TYR A 16 12.33 -13.78 -5.93
N LYS A 17 11.37 -13.03 -5.36
CA LYS A 17 11.41 -11.55 -5.36
C LYS A 17 12.64 -11.00 -4.65
N LYS A 18 13.01 -11.57 -3.49
CA LYS A 18 14.23 -11.17 -2.75
C LYS A 18 15.48 -11.45 -3.57
N SER A 19 15.61 -12.66 -4.11
CA SER A 19 16.76 -13.06 -4.92
C SER A 19 16.97 -12.11 -6.11
N LEU A 20 15.91 -11.74 -6.82
CA LEU A 20 16.00 -10.76 -7.91
C LEU A 20 16.47 -9.38 -7.45
N ARG A 21 15.99 -8.86 -6.31
CA ARG A 21 16.41 -7.54 -5.81
C ARG A 21 17.85 -7.52 -5.33
N HIS A 22 18.33 -8.60 -4.73
CA HIS A 22 19.75 -8.70 -4.36
C HIS A 22 20.64 -8.90 -5.59
N LEU A 23 20.17 -9.64 -6.60
CA LEU A 23 20.87 -9.78 -7.88
C LEU A 23 20.96 -8.44 -8.62
N GLU A 24 19.90 -7.62 -8.58
CA GLU A 24 19.91 -6.21 -9.04
C GLU A 24 20.87 -5.33 -8.24
N SER A 25 21.13 -5.67 -6.97
CA SER A 25 22.09 -4.93 -6.13
C SER A 25 23.55 -5.33 -6.40
N TRP A 26 23.78 -6.56 -6.85
CA TRP A 26 25.11 -7.04 -7.27
C TRP A 26 25.47 -6.62 -8.69
N SER A 27 24.46 -6.44 -9.55
CA SER A 27 24.66 -6.11 -10.96
C SER A 27 24.59 -4.61 -11.16
N ASP A 28 25.70 -3.96 -11.47
CA ASP A 28 25.73 -2.52 -11.72
C ASP A 28 24.91 -2.14 -12.97
N ASN A 29 24.99 -2.97 -14.01
CA ASN A 29 24.37 -2.71 -15.31
C ASN A 29 23.06 -3.48 -15.51
N ARG A 30 22.15 -2.86 -16.27
CA ARG A 30 20.83 -3.43 -16.56
C ARG A 30 20.86 -4.70 -17.43
N HIS A 31 21.82 -4.79 -18.35
CA HIS A 31 21.94 -5.94 -19.26
C HIS A 31 22.46 -7.18 -18.53
N ASP A 32 23.51 -7.02 -17.70
CA ASP A 32 24.05 -8.09 -16.85
C ASP A 32 22.98 -8.60 -15.89
N TYR A 33 22.28 -7.68 -15.21
CA TYR A 33 21.13 -8.01 -14.37
C TYR A 33 20.10 -8.84 -15.14
N ARG A 34 19.73 -8.44 -16.35
CA ARG A 34 18.70 -9.11 -17.13
C ARG A 34 19.09 -10.54 -17.49
N PHE A 35 20.35 -10.75 -17.91
CA PHE A 35 20.87 -12.07 -18.19
C PHE A 35 20.77 -12.97 -16.96
N HIS A 36 21.32 -12.53 -15.83
CA HIS A 36 21.32 -13.30 -14.59
C HIS A 36 19.91 -13.52 -14.02
N ALA A 37 18.99 -12.56 -14.17
CA ALA A 37 17.59 -12.70 -13.77
C ALA A 37 16.86 -13.78 -14.60
N CYS A 38 17.15 -13.87 -15.90
CA CYS A 38 16.61 -14.93 -16.76
C CYS A 38 17.17 -16.31 -16.38
N VAL A 39 18.46 -16.41 -16.10
CA VAL A 39 19.09 -17.66 -15.60
C VAL A 39 18.47 -18.08 -14.26
N LEU A 40 18.30 -17.14 -13.33
CA LEU A 40 17.65 -17.40 -12.05
C LEU A 40 16.21 -17.89 -12.27
N ARG A 41 15.46 -17.24 -13.17
CA ARG A 41 14.09 -17.66 -13.49
C ARG A 41 14.04 -19.09 -14.03
N GLY A 42 14.95 -19.46 -14.94
CA GLY A 42 15.08 -20.84 -15.42
C GLY A 42 15.24 -21.86 -14.29
N ARG A 43 16.14 -21.58 -13.33
CA ARG A 43 16.33 -22.46 -12.15
C ARG A 43 15.06 -22.68 -11.32
N PHE A 44 14.23 -21.64 -11.19
CA PHE A 44 12.93 -21.75 -10.49
C PHE A 44 11.91 -22.51 -11.33
N ASP A 45 11.87 -22.29 -12.64
CA ASP A 45 10.93 -22.94 -13.55
C ASP A 45 11.23 -24.44 -13.70
N ASP A 46 12.50 -24.87 -13.64
CA ASP A 46 12.91 -26.28 -13.65
C ASP A 46 12.26 -27.12 -12.53
N ASN A 47 11.95 -26.48 -11.39
CA ASN A 47 11.35 -27.12 -10.22
C ASN A 47 9.85 -26.80 -10.05
N LEU A 48 9.22 -26.17 -11.05
CA LEU A 48 7.82 -25.75 -10.98
C LEU A 48 6.83 -26.93 -10.93
N ALA A 49 7.15 -28.02 -11.64
CA ALA A 49 6.28 -29.19 -11.78
C ALA A 49 6.46 -30.24 -10.67
N GLU A 50 7.25 -29.95 -9.64
CA GLU A 50 7.50 -30.87 -8.52
C GLU A 50 6.21 -31.06 -7.69
N LYS A 51 5.77 -32.31 -7.55
CA LYS A 51 4.52 -32.65 -6.84
C LYS A 51 4.77 -33.06 -5.39
N ASP A 52 5.97 -33.52 -5.07
CA ASP A 52 6.31 -33.91 -3.71
C ASP A 52 6.57 -32.65 -2.84
N MET A 53 5.67 -32.43 -1.88
CA MET A 53 5.73 -31.29 -0.98
C MET A 53 6.91 -31.34 -0.01
N VAL A 54 7.42 -32.53 0.35
CA VAL A 54 8.59 -32.67 1.23
C VAL A 54 9.85 -32.27 0.48
N LYS A 55 9.99 -32.73 -0.76
CA LYS A 55 11.07 -32.30 -1.65
C LYS A 55 11.01 -30.80 -1.93
N ALA A 56 9.81 -30.26 -2.18
CA ALA A 56 9.62 -28.83 -2.41
C ALA A 56 10.05 -27.97 -1.22
N THR A 57 9.73 -28.36 0.02
CA THR A 57 10.20 -27.65 1.23
C THR A 57 11.70 -27.79 1.45
N MET A 58 12.30 -28.95 1.13
CA MET A 58 13.75 -29.11 1.17
C MET A 58 14.45 -28.19 0.15
N LEU A 59 13.95 -28.12 -1.09
CA LEU A 59 14.45 -27.21 -2.11
C LEU A 59 14.30 -25.74 -1.72
N LEU A 60 13.20 -25.39 -1.05
CA LEU A 60 13.01 -24.04 -0.53
C LEU A 60 14.06 -23.73 0.55
N LYS A 61 14.31 -24.66 1.48
CA LYS A 61 15.30 -24.49 2.54
C LYS A 61 16.70 -24.32 1.97
N THR A 62 17.12 -25.16 1.03
CA THR A 62 18.43 -25.03 0.38
C THR A 62 18.54 -23.74 -0.43
N GLY A 63 17.46 -23.30 -1.08
CA GLY A 63 17.39 -22.01 -1.77
C GLY A 63 17.49 -20.81 -0.81
N GLU A 64 16.91 -20.89 0.39
CA GLU A 64 17.06 -19.87 1.44
C GLU A 64 18.49 -19.82 2.00
N GLU A 65 19.15 -20.97 2.17
CA GLU A 65 20.55 -21.05 2.58
C GLU A 65 21.50 -20.49 1.51
N GLU A 66 21.28 -20.81 0.23
CA GLU A 66 22.03 -20.23 -0.88
C GLU A 66 21.82 -18.71 -0.95
N PHE A 67 20.58 -18.25 -0.78
CA PHE A 67 20.29 -16.82 -0.76
C PHE A 67 20.99 -16.11 0.41
N TRP A 68 20.96 -16.69 1.61
CA TRP A 68 21.58 -16.12 2.80
C TRP A 68 23.10 -15.95 2.64
N THR A 69 23.77 -16.94 2.06
CA THR A 69 25.23 -16.90 1.83
C THR A 69 25.64 -15.90 0.75
N LYS A 70 24.78 -15.66 -0.25
CA LYS A 70 25.08 -14.80 -1.42
C LYS A 70 24.38 -13.44 -1.39
N GLN A 71 23.70 -13.08 -0.30
CA GLN A 71 22.99 -11.81 -0.23
C GLN A 71 23.97 -10.63 -0.25
N HIS A 72 23.64 -9.57 -1.00
CA HIS A 72 24.41 -8.33 -0.99
C HIS A 72 24.42 -7.69 0.42
N PRO A 73 25.58 -7.27 0.97
CA PRO A 73 25.66 -6.67 2.31
C PRO A 73 24.84 -5.39 2.49
N ALA A 74 24.73 -4.59 1.44
CA ALA A 74 23.98 -3.32 1.44
C ALA A 74 23.01 -3.28 0.25
N PRO A 75 21.90 -4.03 0.29
CA PRO A 75 21.00 -4.14 -0.86
C PRO A 75 20.37 -2.79 -1.21
N TYR A 76 19.99 -2.62 -2.47
CA TYR A 76 19.25 -1.44 -2.91
C TYR A 76 17.85 -1.43 -2.27
N ILE A 77 17.58 -0.37 -1.50
CA ILE A 77 16.27 -0.12 -0.89
C ILE A 77 15.69 1.15 -1.50
N PHE A 78 14.46 1.09 -2.00
CA PHE A 78 13.80 2.26 -2.57
C PHE A 78 13.67 3.38 -1.53
N PRO A 79 13.83 4.66 -1.90
CA PRO A 79 13.89 5.76 -0.95
C PRO A 79 12.72 5.82 0.04
N ASP A 80 11.49 5.62 -0.46
CA ASP A 80 10.26 5.70 0.35
C ASP A 80 9.87 4.36 1.02
N SER A 81 10.60 3.27 0.77
CA SER A 81 10.37 1.97 1.42
C SER A 81 11.02 1.93 2.81
N PRO A 82 10.55 1.05 3.72
CA PRO A 82 11.21 0.87 5.03
C PRO A 82 12.71 0.56 4.87
N GLY A 83 13.56 1.28 5.60
CA GLY A 83 15.02 1.21 5.48
C GLY A 83 15.62 2.04 4.34
N GLY A 84 14.79 2.72 3.55
CA GLY A 84 15.21 3.65 2.51
C GLY A 84 15.61 5.02 3.06
N THR A 85 16.33 5.81 2.26
CA THR A 85 16.91 7.11 2.67
C THR A 85 15.88 8.23 2.87
N SER A 86 14.65 8.07 2.39
CA SER A 86 13.54 9.02 2.61
C SER A 86 12.33 8.40 3.29
N TYR A 87 12.51 7.22 3.90
CA TYR A 87 11.47 6.58 4.69
C TYR A 87 11.00 7.51 5.80
N GLU A 88 9.68 7.70 5.91
CA GLU A 88 9.02 8.57 6.89
C GLU A 88 9.50 10.04 6.91
N ARG A 89 10.28 10.48 5.92
CA ARG A 89 10.81 11.85 5.81
C ARG A 89 9.72 12.92 5.89
N TYR A 90 8.54 12.61 5.37
CA TYR A 90 7.40 13.54 5.31
C TYR A 90 6.35 13.28 6.39
N GLU A 91 6.58 12.34 7.32
CA GLU A 91 5.61 11.99 8.37
C GLU A 91 5.32 13.18 9.29
N CYS A 92 6.33 14.02 9.57
CA CYS A 92 6.16 15.23 10.37
C CYS A 92 5.19 16.27 9.79
N TYR A 93 4.91 16.22 8.48
CA TYR A 93 3.94 17.10 7.82
C TYR A 93 2.54 16.49 7.70
N LYS A 94 2.36 15.23 8.10
CA LYS A 94 1.08 14.52 8.04
C LYS A 94 0.26 14.82 9.28
N VAL A 95 -0.22 16.05 9.37
CA VAL A 95 -1.13 16.48 10.44
C VAL A 95 -2.46 15.75 10.28
N PRO A 96 -2.98 15.11 11.34
CA PRO A 96 -4.26 14.42 11.25
C PRO A 96 -5.41 15.43 11.12
N GLU A 97 -6.43 15.05 10.35
CA GLU A 97 -7.49 15.95 9.90
C GLU A 97 -8.29 16.59 11.05
N TRP A 98 -8.40 15.92 12.20
CA TRP A 98 -9.13 16.44 13.37
C TRP A 98 -8.48 17.67 14.00
N VAL A 99 -7.19 17.94 13.75
CA VAL A 99 -6.51 19.14 14.26
C VAL A 99 -7.14 20.43 13.73
N LEU A 100 -7.71 20.40 12.53
CA LEU A 100 -8.41 21.56 11.94
C LEU A 100 -9.68 21.97 12.72
N GLU A 101 -10.18 21.12 13.63
CA GLU A 101 -11.30 21.48 14.50
C GLU A 101 -10.90 22.50 15.57
N HIS A 102 -9.64 22.48 15.99
CA HIS A 102 -9.11 23.36 17.03
C HIS A 102 -8.68 24.75 16.52
N TRP A 103 -8.78 25.01 15.22
CA TRP A 103 -8.47 26.33 14.64
C TRP A 103 -9.42 27.41 15.16
N HIS A 104 -8.89 28.63 15.33
CA HIS A 104 -9.69 29.76 15.79
C HIS A 104 -10.73 30.15 14.71
N PRO A 105 -11.95 30.58 15.07
CA PRO A 105 -12.98 30.94 14.06
C PRO A 105 -12.51 31.95 13.01
N SER A 106 -11.63 32.90 13.36
CA SER A 106 -11.06 33.85 12.40
C SER A 106 -10.19 33.18 11.34
N GLU A 107 -9.45 32.12 11.69
CA GLU A 107 -8.62 31.36 10.75
C GLU A 107 -9.48 30.48 9.85
N LYS A 108 -10.56 29.90 10.41
CA LYS A 108 -11.53 29.13 9.63
C LYS A 108 -12.26 29.98 8.60
N ALA A 109 -12.57 31.23 8.96
CA ALA A 109 -13.23 32.19 8.08
C ALA A 109 -12.41 32.53 6.83
N VAL A 110 -11.09 32.27 6.82
CA VAL A 110 -10.24 32.41 5.63
C VAL A 110 -10.59 31.38 4.55
N TYR A 111 -11.14 30.22 4.93
CA TYR A 111 -11.44 29.10 4.02
C TYR A 111 -12.91 28.65 4.09
N PRO A 112 -13.89 29.53 3.80
CA PRO A 112 -15.31 29.26 4.01
C PRO A 112 -15.83 28.07 3.19
N ASP A 113 -15.39 27.94 1.93
CA ASP A 113 -15.79 26.85 1.03
C ASP A 113 -15.25 25.49 1.47
N TYR A 114 -14.09 25.46 2.12
CA TYR A 114 -13.49 24.22 2.57
C TYR A 114 -14.18 23.74 3.85
N PHE A 115 -14.37 24.62 4.83
CA PHE A 115 -15.04 24.26 6.09
C PHE A 115 -16.52 23.93 5.88
N SER A 116 -17.23 24.61 4.98
CA SER A 116 -18.63 24.25 4.65
C SER A 116 -18.76 22.84 4.07
N LYS A 117 -17.86 22.44 3.16
CA LYS A 117 -17.82 21.06 2.63
C LYS A 117 -17.41 20.05 3.69
N ARG A 118 -16.44 20.39 4.54
CA ARG A 118 -16.00 19.53 5.64
C ARG A 118 -17.15 19.18 6.60
N GLU A 119 -18.02 20.14 6.91
CA GLU A 119 -19.20 19.87 7.75
C GLU A 119 -20.15 18.84 7.11
N GLN A 120 -20.28 18.83 5.78
CA GLN A 120 -21.03 17.78 5.07
C GLN A 120 -20.41 16.39 5.28
N TRP A 121 -19.08 16.28 5.22
CA TRP A 121 -18.35 15.03 5.50
C TRP A 121 -18.48 14.59 6.96
N LYS A 122 -18.44 15.52 7.91
CA LYS A 122 -18.64 15.23 9.34
C LYS A 122 -20.05 14.73 9.62
N LYS A 123 -21.06 15.36 9.02
CA LYS A 123 -22.46 14.92 9.10
C LYS A 123 -22.61 13.50 8.58
N LEU A 124 -22.05 13.20 7.40
CA LEU A 124 -22.05 11.87 6.82
C LEU A 124 -21.41 10.82 7.74
N ARG A 125 -20.30 11.17 8.39
CA ARG A 125 -19.61 10.28 9.35
C ARG A 125 -20.47 9.96 10.58
N LEU A 126 -21.17 10.96 11.13
CA LEU A 126 -22.06 10.76 12.28
C LEU A 126 -23.24 9.87 11.92
N GLU A 127 -23.84 10.10 10.74
CA GLU A 127 -24.95 9.28 10.22
C GLU A 127 -24.52 7.84 9.91
N SER A 128 -23.28 7.63 9.49
CA SER A 128 -22.77 6.29 9.16
C SER A 128 -22.31 5.51 10.39
N TRP A 129 -21.85 6.17 11.46
CA TRP A 129 -21.24 5.53 12.63
C TRP A 129 -22.11 4.45 13.27
N ASP A 130 -23.38 4.78 13.56
CA ASP A 130 -24.28 3.84 14.22
C ASP A 130 -24.49 2.57 13.36
N LYS A 131 -24.70 2.75 12.05
CA LYS A 131 -24.86 1.66 11.08
C LYS A 131 -23.62 0.78 10.96
N GLU A 132 -22.42 1.38 11.02
CA GLU A 132 -21.15 0.66 10.95
C GLU A 132 -20.88 -0.19 12.19
N THR A 133 -21.26 0.29 13.37
CA THR A 133 -21.06 -0.44 14.64
C THR A 133 -21.96 -1.66 14.78
N GLU A 134 -23.15 -1.64 14.18
CA GLU A 134 -24.08 -2.78 14.15
C GLU A 134 -23.68 -3.83 13.09
N ALA A 135 -23.08 -3.41 11.97
CA ALA A 135 -22.74 -4.26 10.84
C ALA A 135 -21.24 -4.58 10.77
N LEU A 136 -20.81 -5.60 11.54
CA LEU A 136 -19.44 -6.14 11.45
C LEU A 136 -19.10 -6.99 10.21
N PRO A 137 -19.95 -7.15 9.17
CA PRO A 137 -19.49 -7.48 7.81
C PRO A 137 -19.60 -6.28 6.85
N PRO A 138 -18.77 -6.23 5.79
CA PRO A 138 -18.66 -5.08 4.88
C PRO A 138 -20.01 -4.70 4.26
N ALA A 139 -20.23 -3.38 4.11
CA ALA A 139 -21.42 -2.73 3.54
C ALA A 139 -22.04 -3.57 2.41
N ARG A 140 -23.17 -4.22 2.73
CA ARG A 140 -23.83 -5.23 1.89
C ARG A 140 -25.10 -4.69 1.22
N ILE A 141 -25.40 -3.41 1.44
CA ILE A 141 -26.61 -2.72 1.00
C ILE A 141 -26.17 -1.53 0.15
N ASP A 142 -26.82 -1.35 -1.01
CA ASP A 142 -26.53 -0.25 -1.92
C ASP A 142 -26.79 1.11 -1.23
N GLY A 143 -25.73 1.90 -1.08
CA GLY A 143 -25.79 3.25 -0.49
C GLY A 143 -25.13 3.37 0.90
N ASP A 144 -24.84 2.26 1.58
CA ASP A 144 -24.14 2.29 2.86
C ASP A 144 -22.61 2.37 2.67
N LEU A 145 -21.93 3.04 3.60
CA LEU A 145 -20.49 3.18 3.61
C LEU A 145 -19.83 1.97 4.29
N PRO A 146 -18.62 1.56 3.85
CA PRO A 146 -17.89 0.48 4.52
C PRO A 146 -17.61 0.80 5.99
N PRO A 147 -17.62 -0.20 6.90
CA PRO A 147 -17.27 0.04 8.30
C PRO A 147 -15.84 0.56 8.44
N LEU A 148 -15.64 1.51 9.36
CA LEU A 148 -14.36 2.15 9.69
C LEU A 148 -13.72 2.89 8.51
N TRP A 149 -14.50 3.32 7.51
CA TRP A 149 -13.99 3.98 6.30
C TRP A 149 -13.27 5.30 6.59
N TRP A 150 -13.67 6.03 7.64
CA TRP A 150 -13.23 7.40 7.89
C TRP A 150 -11.71 7.53 7.95
N GLN A 151 -11.02 6.68 8.72
CA GLN A 151 -9.57 6.74 8.90
C GLN A 151 -8.81 6.42 7.60
N ILE A 152 -9.38 5.55 6.75
CA ILE A 152 -8.77 5.16 5.48
C ILE A 152 -8.92 6.29 4.45
N VAL A 153 -10.10 6.91 4.38
CA VAL A 153 -10.40 7.97 3.39
C VAL A 153 -9.79 9.32 3.78
N THR A 154 -9.78 9.67 5.06
CA THR A 154 -9.24 10.94 5.56
C THR A 154 -7.77 10.88 5.95
N ARG A 155 -7.07 9.78 5.61
CA ARG A 155 -5.64 9.65 5.86
C ARG A 155 -4.87 10.82 5.24
N PRO A 156 -3.88 11.40 5.94
CA PRO A 156 -3.04 12.43 5.37
C PRO A 156 -2.37 11.96 4.07
N ARG A 157 -2.24 12.87 3.10
CA ARG A 157 -1.58 12.57 1.82
C ARG A 157 -0.11 12.20 2.05
N ALA A 158 0.40 11.23 1.29
CA ALA A 158 1.79 10.77 1.39
C ALA A 158 2.82 11.90 1.21
N LYS A 159 2.51 12.89 0.35
CA LYS A 159 3.26 14.14 0.21
C LYS A 159 2.28 15.30 0.34
N ALA A 160 2.47 16.12 1.37
CA ALA A 160 1.74 17.37 1.56
C ALA A 160 2.30 18.45 0.62
N HIS A 161 2.12 18.28 -0.69
CA HIS A 161 2.51 19.32 -1.65
C HIS A 161 1.46 20.44 -1.66
N LYS A 162 1.90 21.71 -1.73
CA LYS A 162 1.03 22.79 -2.19
C LYS A 162 0.68 22.47 -3.66
N PRO A 163 -0.59 22.43 -4.07
CA PRO A 163 -0.89 22.26 -5.50
C PRO A 163 -0.22 23.40 -6.27
N PRO A 164 0.38 23.13 -7.45
CA PRO A 164 0.92 24.19 -8.29
C PRO A 164 -0.21 25.18 -8.67
N PRO A 165 0.11 26.46 -8.91
CA PRO A 165 -0.90 27.46 -9.26
C PRO A 165 -1.73 26.98 -10.46
N GLY A 166 -3.06 26.88 -10.30
CA GLY A 166 -4.00 26.47 -11.36
C GLY A 166 -4.53 25.03 -11.27
N TRP A 167 -4.02 24.19 -10.37
CA TRP A 167 -4.59 22.85 -10.15
C TRP A 167 -5.79 22.91 -9.18
N LYS A 168 -7.00 22.66 -9.67
CA LYS A 168 -8.17 22.44 -8.82
C LYS A 168 -7.94 21.17 -7.99
N ALA A 169 -7.99 21.29 -6.66
CA ALA A 169 -7.90 20.14 -5.77
C ALA A 169 -8.90 19.06 -6.21
N ILE A 170 -8.41 17.83 -6.37
CA ILE A 170 -9.23 16.65 -6.67
C ILE A 170 -10.36 16.60 -5.62
N SER A 171 -11.58 16.88 -6.09
CA SER A 171 -12.89 16.78 -5.45
C SER A 171 -12.91 16.83 -3.91
N THR A 172 -13.13 18.01 -3.35
CA THR A 172 -13.60 18.20 -1.96
C THR A 172 -15.06 17.78 -1.75
N THR A 173 -15.76 17.33 -2.81
CA THR A 173 -17.14 16.88 -2.75
C THR A 173 -17.21 15.50 -2.11
N PRO A 174 -18.11 15.28 -1.12
CA PRO A 174 -18.46 13.94 -0.66
C PRO A 174 -18.79 13.06 -1.87
N PRO A 175 -18.40 11.77 -1.88
CA PRO A 175 -18.83 10.86 -2.92
C PRO A 175 -20.36 10.79 -2.87
N SER A 176 -21.04 11.51 -3.76
CA SER A 176 -22.45 11.25 -4.03
C SER A 176 -22.51 9.88 -4.71
N ALA A 177 -22.82 8.83 -3.94
CA ALA A 177 -23.16 7.49 -4.40
C ALA A 177 -22.51 7.09 -5.74
N ARG A 178 -21.20 7.30 -5.87
CA ARG A 178 -20.49 6.96 -7.09
C ARG A 178 -20.19 5.48 -6.94
N THR A 179 -21.02 4.66 -7.58
CA THR A 179 -20.81 3.22 -7.73
C THR A 179 -19.33 2.96 -7.94
N PRO A 180 -18.71 2.00 -7.22
CA PRO A 180 -17.37 1.59 -7.55
C PRO A 180 -17.46 1.01 -8.96
N SER A 181 -17.00 1.77 -9.97
CA SER A 181 -16.68 1.20 -11.27
C SER A 181 -15.51 0.24 -11.01
N VAL A 182 -15.87 -1.00 -10.71
CA VAL A 182 -14.98 -2.14 -10.92
C VAL A 182 -14.68 -2.10 -12.41
N LYS A 183 -13.51 -1.59 -12.78
CA LYS A 183 -12.91 -1.94 -14.06
C LYS A 183 -12.76 -3.46 -14.03
N LYS A 184 -13.70 -4.15 -14.67
CA LYS A 184 -13.47 -5.49 -15.20
C LYS A 184 -12.50 -5.27 -16.36
N ASP A 185 -11.22 -5.22 -16.03
CA ASP A 185 -10.20 -5.44 -17.03
C ASP A 185 -10.27 -6.95 -17.39
N LEU A 186 -10.26 -7.19 -18.71
CA LEU A 186 -10.37 -8.49 -19.39
C LEU A 186 -9.40 -9.55 -18.88
#